data_AF-A0A073JR00-F1
#
_entry.id   AF-A0A073JR00-F1
#
_cell.length_a   1.000
_cell.length_b   1.000
_cell.length_c   1.000
_cell.angle_alpha   90.00
_cell.angle_beta   90.00
_cell.angle_gamma   90.00
#
_symmetry.space_group_name_H-M   'P 1'
#
loop_
_entity.id
_entity.type
_entity.pdbx_description
1 polymer ?
#
loop_
_entity_poly.entity_id
_entity_poly.type
_entity_poly.pdbx_seq_one_letter_code
_entity_poly.pdbx_strand_id
1 'polypeptide(L)'
;MKRIKKKALTIGLAASLLIPTTSFATTQKPIQYKFIQKNKGDVKLATDTFIVKYSEGITKKEHASLGTTVVQRIPSLKYDVVQIKKGEDTKEVFKKYEKLGKVKVIAPSVQYTTFATNDEKVSEAYALSSLQIEEAWKLAGNHEVKVGVY
;
A
#
# COMPACT_ATOMS: atom_id res chain seq x y z
N MET A 1 3.41 -26.48 74.83
CA MET A 1 4.88 -26.22 74.82
C MET A 1 5.57 -27.14 73.82
N LYS A 2 6.35 -26.55 72.89
CA LYS A 2 7.63 -27.02 72.29
C LYS A 2 7.75 -26.67 70.80
N ARG A 3 8.55 -25.63 70.53
CA ARG A 3 9.14 -25.28 69.22
C ARG A 3 10.44 -26.05 69.05
N ILE A 4 10.75 -26.61 67.85
CA ILE A 4 12.14 -26.92 67.41
C ILE A 4 12.19 -26.86 65.86
N LYS A 5 12.67 -25.75 65.26
CA LYS A 5 13.97 -25.44 64.59
C LYS A 5 14.11 -25.83 63.11
N LYS A 6 14.45 -24.80 62.30
CA LYS A 6 14.85 -24.84 60.88
C LYS A 6 16.27 -25.40 60.72
N LYS A 7 16.57 -26.05 59.59
CA LYS A 7 17.89 -26.01 58.91
C LYS A 7 17.71 -26.13 57.39
N ALA A 8 18.51 -25.36 56.66
CA ALA A 8 18.57 -25.22 55.20
C ALA A 8 19.77 -25.98 54.62
N LEU A 9 19.72 -26.36 53.32
CA LEU A 9 20.88 -26.50 52.40
C LEU A 9 20.34 -26.83 50.99
N THR A 10 20.34 -25.88 50.03
CA THR A 10 21.31 -25.66 48.92
C THR A 10 20.96 -26.31 47.57
N ILE A 11 20.58 -25.42 46.64
CA ILE A 11 21.09 -25.24 45.25
C ILE A 11 21.57 -26.50 44.52
N GLY A 12 20.79 -26.90 43.51
CA GLY A 12 21.23 -27.68 42.36
C GLY A 12 20.51 -27.18 41.12
N LEU A 13 21.16 -26.25 40.41
CA LEU A 13 20.71 -25.65 39.15
C LEU A 13 21.17 -26.58 38.01
N ALA A 14 20.25 -27.25 37.32
CA ALA A 14 20.56 -27.90 36.05
C ALA A 14 19.35 -27.83 35.11
N ALA A 15 19.53 -27.02 34.07
CA ALA A 15 18.58 -26.69 33.04
C ALA A 15 18.23 -27.90 32.16
N SER A 16 16.94 -28.06 31.86
CA SER A 16 16.47 -28.53 30.55
C SER A 16 15.05 -28.00 30.31
N LEU A 17 14.94 -26.69 30.09
CA LEU A 17 13.76 -26.13 29.46
C LEU A 17 13.77 -26.59 28.00
N LEU A 18 13.12 -27.72 27.73
CA LEU A 18 12.61 -28.05 26.40
C LEU A 18 11.60 -26.96 26.05
N ILE A 19 12.07 -25.93 25.34
CA ILE A 19 11.19 -24.90 24.76
C ILE A 19 10.53 -25.58 23.55
N PRO A 20 9.21 -25.86 23.55
CA PRO A 20 8.54 -26.16 22.30
C PRO A 20 8.70 -24.92 21.42
N THR A 21 9.33 -25.07 20.27
CA THR A 21 9.37 -24.03 19.24
C THR A 21 7.94 -23.82 18.77
N THR A 22 7.21 -22.95 19.45
CA THR A 22 5.97 -22.40 18.92
C THR A 22 6.38 -21.59 17.70
N SER A 23 6.21 -22.17 16.52
CA SER A 23 6.20 -21.41 15.28
C SER A 23 5.12 -20.35 15.45
N PHE A 24 5.53 -19.11 15.70
CA PHE A 24 4.65 -17.97 15.54
C PHE A 24 4.36 -17.87 14.05
N ALA A 25 3.31 -18.55 13.60
CA ALA A 25 2.63 -18.16 12.39
C ALA A 25 2.06 -16.77 12.66
N THR A 26 2.84 -15.73 12.34
CA THR A 26 2.33 -14.39 12.23
C THR A 26 1.24 -14.43 11.16
N THR A 27 -0.01 -14.47 11.59
CA THR A 27 -1.15 -14.09 10.78
C THR A 27 -1.03 -12.57 10.58
N GLN A 28 -0.22 -12.16 9.60
CA GLN A 28 -0.27 -10.81 9.07
C GLN A 28 -1.66 -10.67 8.45
N LYS A 29 -2.61 -10.15 9.23
CA LYS A 29 -3.89 -9.68 8.72
C LYS A 29 -3.58 -8.76 7.53
N PRO A 30 -4.13 -9.02 6.33
CA PRO A 30 -3.85 -8.19 5.17
C PRO A 30 -4.20 -6.74 5.52
N ILE A 31 -3.34 -5.84 5.07
CA ILE A 31 -3.30 -4.41 5.40
C ILE A 31 -4.51 -3.71 4.75
N GLN A 32 -5.69 -4.06 5.21
CA GLN A 32 -6.97 -3.45 4.86
C GLN A 32 -7.53 -2.85 6.15
N TYR A 33 -8.28 -1.76 6.04
CA TYR A 33 -8.91 -0.99 7.14
C TYR A 33 -8.13 0.17 7.80
N LYS A 34 -6.82 0.35 7.67
CA LYS A 34 -6.12 1.51 8.31
C LYS A 34 -5.96 2.77 7.47
N PHE A 35 -6.00 2.70 6.13
CA PHE A 35 -5.85 3.89 5.27
C PHE A 35 -7.07 4.83 5.33
N ILE A 36 -8.27 4.24 5.38
CA ILE A 36 -9.56 4.96 5.47
C ILE A 36 -9.70 5.66 6.82
N GLN A 37 -9.17 5.08 7.91
CA GLN A 37 -9.32 5.66 9.25
C GLN A 37 -8.38 6.84 9.52
N LYS A 38 -7.26 6.95 8.78
CA LYS A 38 -6.29 8.04 8.98
C LYS A 38 -6.61 9.31 8.16
N ASN A 39 -7.38 9.20 7.08
CA ASN A 39 -7.67 10.30 6.15
C ASN A 39 -9.17 10.61 6.06
N LYS A 40 -9.82 10.82 7.22
CA LYS A 40 -11.29 10.92 7.35
C LYS A 40 -11.93 12.21 6.78
N GLY A 41 -11.26 12.98 5.93
CA GLY A 41 -11.76 14.28 5.45
C GLY A 41 -11.48 14.61 3.98
N ASP A 42 -10.26 14.36 3.49
CA ASP A 42 -9.78 15.07 2.29
C ASP A 42 -9.60 14.21 1.03
N VAL A 43 -9.77 12.88 1.13
CA VAL A 43 -9.47 11.95 0.03
C VAL A 43 -10.76 11.31 -0.48
N LYS A 44 -11.19 11.69 -1.69
CA LYS A 44 -12.28 11.03 -2.40
C LYS A 44 -11.80 9.66 -2.86
N LEU A 45 -12.40 8.59 -2.32
CA LEU A 45 -12.10 7.22 -2.73
C LEU A 45 -13.07 6.80 -3.85
N ALA A 46 -12.58 6.07 -4.83
CA ALA A 46 -13.42 5.42 -5.82
C ALA A 46 -14.21 4.30 -5.13
N THR A 47 -15.53 4.29 -5.30
CA THR A 47 -16.43 3.31 -4.67
C THR A 47 -16.22 1.90 -5.21
N ASP A 48 -15.95 1.79 -6.52
CA ASP A 48 -15.97 0.50 -7.23
C ASP A 48 -14.59 0.11 -7.79
N THR A 49 -13.60 1.00 -7.72
CA THR A 49 -12.26 0.80 -8.29
C THR A 49 -11.22 0.59 -7.20
N PHE A 50 -10.45 -0.48 -7.34
CA PHE A 50 -9.48 -0.93 -6.35
C PHE A 50 -8.14 -1.23 -7.01
N ILE A 51 -7.08 -1.08 -6.22
CA ILE A 51 -5.71 -1.39 -6.60
C ILE A 51 -5.33 -2.70 -5.90
N VAL A 52 -4.91 -3.70 -6.67
CA VAL A 52 -4.48 -5.01 -6.20
C VAL A 52 -2.98 -5.13 -6.41
N LYS A 53 -2.23 -5.24 -5.31
CA LYS A 53 -0.81 -5.59 -5.32
C LYS A 53 -0.64 -7.09 -5.13
N TYR A 54 0.07 -7.75 -6.03
CA TYR A 54 0.25 -9.20 -6.00
C TYR A 54 1.72 -9.62 -5.81
N SER A 55 1.92 -10.81 -5.24
CA SER A 55 3.22 -11.49 -5.19
C SER A 55 3.50 -12.21 -6.51
N GLU A 56 2.47 -12.87 -7.03
CA GLU A 56 2.45 -13.69 -8.24
C GLU A 56 1.40 -13.16 -9.22
N GLY A 57 1.67 -13.27 -10.51
CA GLY A 57 0.76 -12.75 -11.54
C GLY A 57 -0.64 -13.36 -11.44
N ILE A 58 -1.66 -12.51 -11.44
CA ILE A 58 -3.06 -12.91 -11.47
C ILE A 58 -3.57 -12.72 -12.90
N THR A 59 -4.20 -13.75 -13.47
CA THR A 59 -4.74 -13.69 -14.83
C THR A 59 -6.06 -12.92 -14.86
N LYS A 60 -6.44 -12.40 -16.04
CA LYS A 60 -7.73 -11.71 -16.21
C LYS A 60 -8.93 -12.62 -15.86
N LYS A 61 -8.80 -13.93 -16.13
CA LYS A 61 -9.83 -14.93 -15.80
C LYS A 61 -9.95 -15.13 -14.29
N GLU A 62 -8.84 -15.16 -13.57
CA GLU A 62 -8.85 -15.19 -12.09
C GLU A 62 -9.50 -13.93 -11.52
N HIS A 63 -9.15 -12.73 -12.01
CA HIS A 63 -9.86 -11.51 -11.58
C HIS A 63 -11.37 -11.58 -11.85
N ALA A 64 -11.76 -12.13 -13.01
CA ALA A 64 -13.15 -12.31 -13.40
C ALA A 64 -13.93 -13.27 -12.50
N SER A 65 -13.30 -14.38 -12.07
CA SER A 65 -13.93 -15.36 -11.16
C SER A 65 -14.04 -14.84 -9.73
N LEU A 66 -13.20 -13.87 -9.35
CA LEU A 66 -13.26 -13.18 -8.05
C LEU A 66 -14.32 -12.07 -8.01
N GLY A 67 -15.06 -11.83 -9.09
CA GLY A 67 -16.11 -10.80 -9.15
C GLY A 67 -15.63 -9.42 -9.61
N THR A 68 -14.48 -9.36 -10.29
CA THR A 68 -13.90 -8.07 -10.75
C THR A 68 -13.54 -8.06 -12.24
N THR A 69 -13.32 -6.87 -12.78
CA THR A 69 -12.83 -6.65 -14.14
C THR A 69 -11.52 -5.87 -14.08
N VAL A 70 -10.49 -6.29 -14.81
CA VAL A 70 -9.22 -5.57 -14.85
C VAL A 70 -9.37 -4.34 -15.74
N VAL A 71 -9.20 -3.15 -15.16
CA VAL A 71 -9.21 -1.86 -15.85
C VAL A 71 -7.83 -1.56 -16.44
N GLN A 72 -6.79 -1.75 -15.62
CA GLN A 72 -5.41 -1.49 -16.01
C GLN A 72 -4.48 -2.48 -15.33
N ARG A 73 -3.41 -2.85 -16.04
CA ARG A 73 -2.39 -3.75 -15.53
C ARG A 73 -1.02 -3.09 -15.65
N ILE A 74 -0.26 -3.12 -14.55
CA ILE A 74 1.08 -2.54 -14.45
C ILE A 74 2.03 -3.64 -13.92
N PRO A 75 2.43 -4.60 -14.79
CA PRO A 75 3.18 -5.79 -14.36
C PRO A 75 4.54 -5.47 -13.75
N SER A 76 5.20 -4.42 -14.27
CA SER A 76 6.51 -3.96 -13.79
C SER A 76 6.49 -3.60 -12.31
N LEU A 77 5.35 -3.14 -11.80
CA LEU A 77 5.17 -2.78 -10.39
C LEU A 77 4.40 -3.86 -9.61
N LYS A 78 3.93 -4.93 -10.27
CA LYS A 78 3.05 -5.97 -9.71
C LYS A 78 1.73 -5.41 -9.16
N TYR A 79 1.12 -4.51 -9.92
CA TYR A 79 -0.19 -3.92 -9.60
C TYR A 79 -1.17 -4.11 -10.74
N ASP A 80 -2.41 -4.39 -10.37
CA ASP A 80 -3.57 -4.33 -11.26
C ASP A 80 -4.61 -3.39 -10.66
N VAL A 81 -5.20 -2.54 -11.50
CA VAL A 81 -6.37 -1.74 -11.17
C VAL A 81 -7.59 -2.52 -11.62
N VAL A 82 -8.50 -2.79 -10.69
CA VAL A 82 -9.69 -3.61 -10.91
C VAL A 82 -10.94 -2.86 -10.52
N GLN A 83 -12.03 -3.13 -11.22
CA GLN A 83 -13.36 -2.65 -10.88
C GLN A 83 -14.23 -3.82 -10.42
N ILE A 84 -15.02 -3.63 -9.37
CA ILE A 84 -15.98 -4.63 -8.91
C ILE A 84 -17.14 -4.71 -9.91
N LYS A 85 -17.56 -5.93 -10.27
CA LYS A 85 -18.69 -6.14 -11.15
C LYS A 85 -19.99 -5.72 -10.46
N LYS A 86 -20.92 -5.16 -11.22
CA LYS A 86 -22.23 -4.73 -10.72
C LYS A 86 -22.95 -5.91 -10.06
N GLY A 87 -23.38 -5.74 -8.80
CA GLY A 87 -24.10 -6.75 -8.03
C GLY A 87 -23.22 -7.66 -7.15
N GLU A 88 -21.89 -7.57 -7.24
CA GLU A 88 -20.99 -8.26 -6.31
C GLU A 88 -20.82 -7.43 -5.02
N ASP A 89 -20.72 -8.13 -3.88
CA ASP A 89 -20.44 -7.48 -2.60
C ASP A 89 -18.93 -7.27 -2.41
N THR A 90 -18.54 -6.03 -2.08
CA THR A 90 -17.13 -5.64 -1.91
C THR A 90 -16.41 -6.47 -0.83
N LYS A 91 -17.08 -6.77 0.28
CA LYS A 91 -16.45 -7.53 1.37
C LYS A 91 -16.25 -8.99 0.96
N GLU A 92 -17.19 -9.57 0.21
CA GLU A 92 -17.04 -10.91 -0.34
C GLU A 92 -15.91 -11.00 -1.35
N VAL A 93 -15.83 -10.05 -2.28
CA VAL A 93 -14.73 -9.94 -3.24
C VAL A 93 -13.38 -9.88 -2.52
N PHE A 94 -13.27 -9.06 -1.48
CA PHE A 94 -12.03 -8.95 -0.69
C PHE A 94 -11.67 -10.26 -0.01
N LYS A 95 -12.64 -10.95 0.60
CA LYS A 95 -12.41 -12.29 1.16
C LYS A 95 -11.95 -13.30 0.10
N LYS A 96 -12.49 -13.23 -1.12
CA LYS A 96 -12.07 -14.10 -2.23
C LYS A 96 -10.60 -13.81 -2.62
N TYR A 97 -10.18 -12.53 -2.66
CA TYR A 97 -8.79 -12.15 -2.91
C TYR A 97 -7.84 -12.59 -1.79
N GLU A 98 -8.24 -12.47 -0.52
CA GLU A 98 -7.43 -12.94 0.62
C GLU A 98 -7.19 -14.44 0.57
N LYS A 99 -8.21 -15.23 0.18
CA LYS A 99 -8.11 -16.68 0.02
C LYS A 99 -7.20 -17.11 -1.14
N LEU A 100 -6.95 -16.24 -2.12
CA LEU A 100 -6.12 -16.55 -3.28
C LEU A 100 -4.65 -16.76 -2.90
N GLY A 101 -4.18 -16.18 -1.78
CA GLY A 101 -2.79 -16.29 -1.31
C GLY A 101 -1.74 -15.54 -2.18
N LYS A 102 -2.10 -15.15 -3.40
CA LYS A 102 -1.22 -14.43 -4.35
C LYS A 102 -1.27 -12.89 -4.18
N VAL A 103 -2.08 -12.39 -3.25
CA VAL A 103 -2.38 -10.96 -3.08
C VAL A 103 -1.71 -10.45 -1.81
N LYS A 104 -0.95 -9.36 -1.93
CA LYS A 104 -0.31 -8.71 -0.78
C LYS A 104 -1.19 -7.62 -0.18
N VAL A 105 -1.79 -6.79 -1.04
CA VAL A 105 -2.59 -5.64 -0.62
C VAL A 105 -3.72 -5.44 -1.62
N ILE A 106 -4.90 -5.09 -1.11
CA ILE A 106 -6.00 -4.55 -1.90
C ILE A 106 -6.48 -3.27 -1.20
N ALA A 107 -6.60 -2.19 -1.97
CA ALA A 107 -6.95 -0.87 -1.46
C ALA A 107 -7.88 -0.14 -2.43
N PRO A 108 -8.78 0.72 -1.95
CA PRO A 108 -9.58 1.58 -2.84
C PRO A 108 -8.67 2.51 -3.63
N SER A 109 -9.03 2.75 -4.90
CA SER A 109 -8.36 3.77 -5.70
C SER A 109 -8.71 5.15 -5.20
N VAL A 110 -7.75 6.06 -5.22
CA VAL A 110 -7.98 7.46 -4.88
C VAL A 110 -8.44 8.22 -6.14
N GLN A 111 -9.44 9.07 -6.00
CA GLN A 111 -9.81 10.04 -7.02
C GLN A 111 -8.95 11.28 -6.84
N TYR A 112 -8.15 11.60 -7.85
CA TYR A 112 -7.39 12.84 -7.89
C TYR A 112 -8.25 13.96 -8.47
N THR A 113 -8.18 15.13 -7.86
CA THR A 113 -8.71 16.37 -8.44
C THR A 113 -7.54 17.22 -8.91
N THR A 114 -7.62 17.75 -10.12
CA THR A 114 -6.61 18.69 -10.63
C THR A 114 -6.64 19.96 -9.79
N PHE A 115 -5.48 20.44 -9.35
CA PHE A 115 -5.34 21.76 -8.72
C PHE A 115 -5.35 22.92 -9.73
N ALA A 116 -5.85 22.67 -10.94
CA ALA A 116 -5.87 23.66 -12.00
C ALA A 116 -6.78 24.83 -11.61
N THR A 117 -6.14 25.96 -11.29
CA THR A 117 -6.76 27.29 -11.30
C THR A 117 -6.50 27.92 -12.67
N ASN A 118 -7.47 28.66 -13.22
CA ASN A 118 -7.20 29.54 -14.37
C ASN A 118 -6.10 30.52 -13.95
N ASP A 119 -4.99 30.53 -14.66
CA ASP A 119 -3.86 31.41 -14.38
C ASP A 119 -4.21 32.84 -14.83
N GLU A 120 -4.57 33.69 -13.87
CA GLU A 120 -4.89 35.11 -14.13
C GLU A 120 -3.64 35.93 -14.52
N LYS A 121 -2.43 35.35 -14.44
CA LYS A 121 -1.13 36.00 -14.63
C LYS A 121 -0.29 35.44 -15.79
N VAL A 122 -0.90 34.77 -16.75
CA VAL A 122 -0.21 34.29 -17.97
C VAL A 122 0.59 35.41 -18.68
N SER A 123 0.17 36.67 -18.55
CA SER A 123 0.86 37.82 -19.14
C SER A 123 2.06 38.38 -18.35
N GLU A 124 2.32 37.92 -17.12
CA GLU A 124 3.31 38.52 -16.20
C GLU A 124 4.12 37.46 -15.44
N ALA A 125 4.59 36.42 -16.11
CA ALA A 125 5.38 35.33 -15.49
C ALA A 125 6.79 35.80 -15.01
N TYR A 126 6.83 36.62 -13.95
CA TYR A 126 8.01 37.16 -13.28
C TYR A 126 8.98 36.07 -12.75
N ALA A 127 8.49 34.84 -12.59
CA ALA A 127 9.30 33.71 -12.13
C ALA A 127 10.46 33.38 -13.08
N LEU A 128 10.30 33.61 -14.39
CA LEU A 128 11.33 33.26 -15.38
C LEU A 128 12.55 34.18 -15.30
N SER A 129 12.35 35.48 -15.10
CA SER A 129 13.45 36.43 -14.89
C SER A 129 14.12 36.24 -13.53
N SER A 130 13.35 35.91 -12.49
CA SER A 130 13.89 35.62 -11.14
C SER A 130 14.80 34.39 -11.10
N LEU A 131 14.55 33.41 -11.96
CA LEU A 131 15.32 32.17 -12.04
C LEU A 131 16.57 32.27 -12.95
N GLN A 132 16.88 33.46 -13.48
CA GLN A 132 18.04 33.70 -14.37
C GLN A 132 18.11 32.68 -15.53
N ILE A 133 16.95 32.37 -16.11
CA ILE A 133 16.82 31.32 -17.13
C ILE A 133 17.67 31.66 -18.38
N GLU A 134 17.83 32.95 -18.69
CA GLU A 134 18.65 33.40 -19.82
C GLU A 134 20.14 33.12 -19.63
N GLU A 135 20.66 33.32 -18.42
CA GLU A 135 22.04 32.95 -18.08
C GLU A 135 22.20 31.42 -18.03
N ALA A 136 21.23 30.71 -17.48
CA ALA A 136 21.24 29.26 -17.40
C ALA A 136 21.23 28.60 -18.80
N TRP A 137 20.49 29.16 -19.77
CA TRP A 137 20.49 28.67 -21.15
C TRP A 137 21.84 28.79 -21.85
N LYS A 138 22.63 29.82 -21.54
CA LYS A 138 23.99 29.96 -22.12
C LYS A 138 24.95 28.87 -21.66
N LEU A 139 24.65 28.23 -20.53
CA LEU A 139 25.42 27.13 -19.96
C LEU A 139 24.87 25.75 -20.35
N ALA A 140 23.68 25.69 -20.98
CA ALA A 140 23.07 24.44 -21.37
C ALA A 140 23.82 23.82 -22.57
N GLY A 141 24.41 22.65 -22.36
CA GLY A 141 25.06 21.86 -23.41
C GLY A 141 24.06 21.13 -24.32
N ASN A 142 24.57 20.52 -25.40
CA ASN A 142 23.74 19.75 -26.33
C ASN A 142 23.39 18.36 -25.75
N HIS A 143 22.28 18.30 -25.03
CA HIS A 143 21.77 17.07 -24.41
C HIS A 143 20.32 16.83 -24.81
N GLU A 144 20.00 15.61 -25.24
CA GLU A 144 18.61 15.20 -25.44
C GLU A 144 17.94 14.97 -24.08
N VAL A 145 16.99 15.84 -23.71
CA VAL A 145 16.23 15.75 -22.45
C VAL A 145 14.76 15.51 -22.75
N LYS A 146 14.17 14.49 -22.11
CA LYS A 146 12.75 14.17 -22.17
C LYS A 146 12.10 14.49 -20.83
N VAL A 147 11.16 15.44 -20.83
CA VAL A 147 10.41 15.84 -19.63
C VAL A 147 9.01 15.24 -19.70
N GLY A 148 8.69 14.39 -18.72
CA GLY A 148 7.33 13.89 -18.51
C GLY A 148 6.58 14.84 -17.57
N VAL A 149 5.44 15.36 -18.03
CA VAL A 149 4.51 16.15 -17.21
C VAL A 149 3.31 15.26 -16.90
N TYR A 150 2.97 15.12 -15.62
CA TYR A 150 1.94 14.22 -15.09
C TYR A 150 0.78 14.99 -14.44
#